data_AF-A0A943A7N4-F1
#
_entry.id   AF-A0A943A7N4-F1
#
_cell.length_a   1.000
_cell.length_b   1.000
_cell.length_c   1.000
_cell.angle_alpha   90.00
_cell.angle_beta   90.00
_cell.angle_gamma   90.00
#
_symmetry.space_group_name_H-M   'P 1'
#
loop_
_entity.id
_entity.type
_entity.pdbx_description
1 polymer ?
#
loop_
_entity_poly.entity_id
_entity_poly.type
_entity_poly.pdbx_seq_one_letter_code
_entity_poly.pdbx_strand_id
1 'polypeptide(L)'
;MFDVFGNFDSVEELNACAKGLLEEQDLEHLKVLAEENGIPDGIREVYEQHLSEELVDLVNAAIGKLQVELKEETDGMPAGEIVSYLSMRCFEKEALARAIRRKNRTLKECLQNIRKEAEKRIKERNGTQVVQMPDLEVFSMAEEYYLEVEK
;
A
#
# COMPACT_ATOMS: atom_id res chain seq x y z
N MET A 1 8.11 -7.23 -7.32
CA MET A 1 7.45 -6.85 -6.04
C MET A 1 6.99 -8.14 -5.37
N PHE A 2 7.40 -8.36 -4.12
CA PHE A 2 7.07 -9.57 -3.33
C PHE A 2 7.58 -10.88 -3.95
N ASP A 3 8.82 -10.89 -4.43
CA ASP A 3 9.38 -11.99 -5.22
C ASP A 3 9.94 -13.12 -4.35
N VAL A 4 10.42 -12.79 -3.13
CA VAL A 4 11.02 -13.76 -2.19
C VAL A 4 9.99 -14.26 -1.18
N PHE A 5 9.30 -13.34 -0.48
CA PHE A 5 8.39 -13.72 0.62
C PHE A 5 6.92 -13.77 0.21
N GLY A 6 6.58 -13.22 -0.96
CA GLY A 6 5.20 -13.05 -1.37
C GLY A 6 4.48 -11.92 -0.61
N ASN A 7 3.24 -11.68 -1.00
CA ASN A 7 2.42 -10.62 -0.43
C ASN A 7 1.68 -11.13 0.81
N PHE A 8 2.12 -10.70 2.00
CA PHE A 8 1.47 -11.03 3.27
C PHE A 8 0.06 -10.43 3.36
N ASP A 9 -0.86 -11.15 4.00
CA ASP A 9 -2.23 -10.68 4.18
C ASP A 9 -2.40 -9.76 5.40
N SER A 10 -1.43 -9.76 6.31
CA SER A 10 -1.50 -8.99 7.55
C SER A 10 -0.12 -8.53 8.03
N VAL A 11 -0.12 -7.57 8.96
CA VAL A 11 1.12 -7.13 9.63
C VAL A 11 1.63 -8.20 10.59
N GLU A 12 0.72 -9.00 11.15
CA GLU A 12 1.05 -10.09 12.05
C GLU A 12 1.82 -11.22 11.33
N GLU A 13 1.43 -11.56 10.08
CA GLU A 13 2.20 -12.52 9.26
C GLU A 13 3.60 -11.99 8.92
N LEU A 14 3.69 -10.70 8.56
CA LEU A 14 4.95 -10.02 8.25
C LEU A 14 5.90 -10.01 9.46
N ASN A 15 5.41 -9.61 10.64
CA ASN A 15 6.21 -9.59 11.86
C ASN A 15 6.57 -11.00 12.34
N ALA A 16 5.71 -11.99 12.17
CA ALA A 16 6.03 -13.38 12.48
C ALA A 16 7.17 -13.91 11.59
N CYS A 17 7.16 -13.59 10.29
CA CYS A 17 8.25 -13.92 9.38
C CYS A 17 9.55 -13.22 9.80
N ALA A 18 9.50 -11.90 10.07
CA ALA A 18 10.65 -11.13 10.52
C ALA A 18 11.29 -11.70 11.80
N LYS A 19 10.44 -12.13 12.74
CA LYS A 19 10.89 -12.76 13.99
C LYS A 19 11.66 -14.05 13.77
N GLY A 20 11.16 -14.93 12.90
CA GLY A 20 11.86 -16.17 12.55
C GLY A 20 13.24 -15.89 11.95
N LEU A 21 13.34 -14.93 11.02
CA LEU A 21 14.61 -14.52 10.41
C LEU A 21 15.61 -13.98 11.44
N LEU A 22 15.13 -13.16 12.38
CA LEU A 22 15.99 -12.61 13.44
C LEU A 22 16.49 -13.69 14.41
N GLU A 23 15.62 -14.65 14.80
CA GLU A 23 15.98 -15.78 15.66
C GLU A 23 17.01 -16.71 15.01
N GLU A 24 16.93 -16.88 13.69
CA GLU A 24 17.88 -17.66 12.88
C GLU A 24 19.16 -16.87 12.51
N GLN A 25 19.25 -15.59 12.90
CA GLN A 25 20.32 -14.65 12.52
C GLN A 25 20.47 -14.47 11.01
N ASP A 26 19.39 -14.65 10.26
CA ASP A 26 19.34 -14.44 8.81
C ASP A 26 19.06 -12.98 8.47
N LEU A 27 20.07 -12.14 8.73
CA LEU A 27 19.98 -10.69 8.52
C LEU A 27 19.89 -10.31 7.04
N GLU A 28 20.40 -11.16 6.14
CA GLU A 28 20.32 -10.93 4.69
C GLU A 28 18.86 -11.01 4.23
N HIS A 29 18.16 -12.08 4.60
CA HIS A 29 16.75 -12.24 4.27
C HIS A 29 15.85 -11.28 5.05
N LEU A 30 16.21 -10.88 6.28
CA LEU A 30 15.49 -9.83 7.01
C LEU A 30 15.56 -8.49 6.27
N LYS A 31 16.71 -8.16 5.67
CA LYS A 31 16.85 -6.98 4.82
C LYS A 31 15.98 -7.07 3.57
N VAL A 32 15.99 -8.21 2.88
CA VAL A 32 15.12 -8.44 1.71
C VAL A 32 13.63 -8.30 2.10
N LEU A 33 13.22 -8.88 3.23
CA LEU A 33 11.85 -8.78 3.74
C LEU A 33 11.42 -7.32 3.95
N ALA A 34 12.31 -6.51 4.54
CA ALA A 34 12.07 -5.09 4.78
C ALA A 34 11.94 -4.32 3.45
N GLU A 35 12.86 -4.54 2.51
CA GLU A 35 12.85 -3.88 1.19
C GLU A 35 11.59 -4.23 0.39
N GLU A 36 11.19 -5.50 0.35
CA GLU A 36 9.99 -5.96 -0.36
C GLU A 36 8.70 -5.37 0.21
N ASN A 37 8.69 -5.03 1.51
CA ASN A 37 7.53 -4.45 2.19
C ASN A 37 7.61 -2.93 2.34
N GLY A 38 8.61 -2.28 1.73
CA GLY A 38 8.76 -0.83 1.76
C GLY A 38 9.10 -0.28 3.14
N ILE A 39 9.71 -1.10 3.99
CA ILE A 39 10.12 -0.75 5.35
C ILE A 39 11.46 -0.03 5.28
N PRO A 40 11.58 1.21 5.80
CA PRO A 40 12.85 1.94 5.82
C PRO A 40 13.94 1.21 6.63
N ASP A 41 15.19 1.36 6.20
CA ASP A 41 16.36 0.79 6.90
C ASP A 41 16.40 1.16 8.38
N GLY A 42 16.06 2.40 8.73
CA GLY A 42 16.06 2.82 10.15
C GLY A 42 15.07 2.03 11.02
N ILE A 43 13.96 1.54 10.46
CA ILE A 43 13.02 0.68 11.21
C ILE A 43 13.62 -0.73 11.35
N ARG A 44 14.16 -1.28 10.26
CA ARG A 44 14.85 -2.58 10.25
C ARG A 44 16.01 -2.61 11.26
N GLU A 45 16.85 -1.59 11.27
CA GLU A 45 18.04 -1.50 12.14
C GLU A 45 17.69 -1.46 13.62
N VAL A 46 16.61 -0.75 13.99
CA VAL A 46 16.08 -0.74 15.37
C VAL A 46 15.62 -2.14 15.78
N TYR A 47 14.96 -2.86 14.86
CA TYR A 47 14.53 -4.24 15.10
C TYR A 47 15.71 -5.21 15.24
N GLU A 48 16.71 -5.13 14.36
CA GLU A 48 17.93 -5.95 14.40
C GLU A 48 18.73 -5.76 15.70
N GLN A 49 18.70 -4.57 16.28
CA GLN A 49 19.36 -4.27 17.56
C GLN A 49 18.52 -4.69 18.79
N HIS A 50 17.40 -5.38 18.58
CA HIS A 50 16.43 -5.75 19.62
C HIS A 50 15.89 -4.54 20.41
N LEU A 51 15.82 -3.37 19.77
CA LEU A 51 15.26 -2.14 20.35
C LEU A 51 13.76 -2.00 20.06
N SER A 52 13.20 -2.86 19.22
CA SER A 52 11.76 -3.04 18.98
C SER A 52 11.39 -4.52 19.07
N GLU A 53 10.19 -4.82 19.59
CA GLU A 53 9.66 -6.18 19.68
C GLU A 53 9.15 -6.71 18.33
N GLU A 54 8.71 -5.80 17.46
CA GLU A 54 8.17 -6.08 16.14
C GLU A 54 8.98 -5.33 15.07
N LEU A 55 9.05 -5.88 13.86
CA LEU A 55 9.73 -5.22 12.76
C LEU A 55 9.00 -3.93 12.38
N VAL A 56 7.67 -3.97 12.26
CA VAL A 56 6.89 -2.82 11.78
C VAL A 56 5.50 -2.78 12.39
N ASP A 57 4.99 -1.58 12.65
CA ASP A 57 3.59 -1.39 13.04
C ASP A 57 2.64 -1.47 11.83
N LEU A 58 1.35 -1.57 12.13
CA LEU A 58 0.30 -1.69 11.11
C LEU A 58 0.29 -0.53 10.10
N VAL A 59 0.48 0.71 10.54
CA VAL A 59 0.38 1.89 9.69
C VAL A 59 1.57 1.92 8.73
N ASN A 60 2.77 1.71 9.26
CA ASN A 60 4.00 1.64 8.45
C ASN A 60 3.99 0.44 7.50
N ALA A 61 3.41 -0.70 7.89
CA ALA A 61 3.25 -1.85 6.99
C ALA A 61 2.28 -1.56 5.83
N ALA A 62 1.20 -0.81 6.09
CA ALA A 62 0.26 -0.38 5.06
C ALA A 62 0.87 0.66 4.11
N ILE A 63 1.55 1.67 4.65
CA ILE A 63 2.23 2.70 3.87
C ILE A 63 3.35 2.08 3.03
N GLY A 64 4.19 1.22 3.63
CA GLY A 64 5.26 0.52 2.94
C GLY A 64 4.73 -0.26 1.72
N LYS A 65 3.61 -0.98 1.89
CA LYS A 65 2.93 -1.65 0.78
C LYS A 65 2.53 -0.68 -0.34
N LEU A 66 1.86 0.42 -0.01
CA LEU A 66 1.46 1.42 -1.00
C LEU A 66 2.66 2.00 -1.75
N GLN A 67 3.77 2.25 -1.06
CA GLN A 67 4.99 2.77 -1.69
C GLN A 67 5.65 1.76 -2.63
N VAL A 68 5.62 0.46 -2.30
CA VAL A 68 6.12 -0.59 -3.18
C VAL A 68 5.23 -0.72 -4.41
N GLU A 69 3.90 -0.75 -4.24
CA GLU A 69 2.94 -0.81 -5.34
C GLU A 69 3.02 0.43 -6.25
N LEU A 70 3.25 1.61 -5.68
CA LEU A 70 3.39 2.87 -6.42
C LEU A 70 4.59 2.88 -7.36
N LYS A 71 5.71 2.25 -6.98
CA LYS A 71 6.91 2.19 -7.83
C LYS A 71 6.69 1.42 -9.13
N GLU A 72 5.76 0.48 -9.13
CA GLU A 72 5.37 -0.32 -10.30
C GLU A 72 4.30 0.37 -11.15
N GLU A 73 3.71 1.47 -10.66
CA GLU A 73 2.63 2.17 -11.34
C GLU A 73 3.17 3.15 -12.40
N THR A 74 2.69 3.02 -13.64
CA THR A 74 3.16 3.80 -14.79
C THR A 74 2.02 4.41 -15.61
N ASP A 75 0.76 4.20 -15.21
CA ASP A 75 -0.43 4.46 -16.03
C ASP A 75 -0.90 5.92 -16.05
N GLY A 76 -0.05 6.86 -15.62
CA GLY A 76 -0.27 8.32 -15.73
C GLY A 76 -1.42 8.89 -14.88
N MET A 77 -2.09 8.06 -14.10
CA MET A 77 -3.04 8.47 -13.06
C MET A 77 -2.32 9.22 -11.92
N PRO A 78 -3.02 10.05 -11.13
CA PRO A 78 -2.47 10.74 -9.95
C PRO A 78 -2.25 9.76 -8.78
N ALA A 79 -1.48 8.69 -9.03
CA ALA A 79 -1.24 7.61 -8.08
C ALA A 79 -0.47 8.10 -6.85
N GLY A 80 0.46 9.05 -7.02
CA GLY A 80 1.22 9.64 -5.93
C GLY A 80 0.33 10.42 -4.95
N GLU A 81 -0.62 11.20 -5.45
CA GLU A 81 -1.58 11.96 -4.65
C GLU A 81 -2.56 11.02 -3.93
N ILE A 82 -3.03 9.97 -4.60
CA ILE A 82 -3.89 8.94 -4.00
C ILE A 82 -3.15 8.22 -2.87
N VAL A 83 -1.90 7.79 -3.10
CA VAL A 83 -1.07 7.15 -2.07
C VAL A 83 -0.79 8.10 -0.91
N SER A 84 -0.51 9.37 -1.19
CA SER A 84 -0.31 10.38 -0.13
C SER A 84 -1.55 10.57 0.73
N TYR A 85 -2.72 10.65 0.08
CA TYR A 85 -4.00 10.71 0.78
C TYR A 85 -4.22 9.46 1.65
N LEU A 86 -4.14 8.25 1.07
CA LEU A 86 -4.35 7.00 1.79
C LEU A 86 -3.37 6.83 2.96
N SER A 87 -2.11 7.22 2.78
CA SER A 87 -1.09 7.18 3.84
C SER A 87 -1.48 8.07 5.02
N MET A 88 -1.95 9.30 4.77
CA MET A 88 -2.48 10.17 5.82
C MET A 88 -3.71 9.54 6.50
N ARG A 89 -4.64 8.97 5.73
CA ARG A 89 -5.85 8.33 6.27
C ARG A 89 -5.53 7.12 7.16
N CYS A 90 -4.43 6.39 6.91
CA CYS A 90 -4.02 5.25 7.74
C CYS A 90 -3.75 5.63 9.20
N PHE A 91 -3.24 6.84 9.46
CA PHE A 91 -3.03 7.32 10.84
C PHE A 91 -4.34 7.60 11.59
N GLU A 92 -5.44 7.84 10.87
CA GLU A 92 -6.74 8.15 11.46
C GLU A 92 -7.67 6.93 11.53
N LYS A 93 -7.51 5.98 10.60
CA LYS A 93 -8.43 4.85 10.41
C LYS A 93 -7.66 3.54 10.37
N GLU A 94 -7.55 2.88 11.52
CA GLU A 94 -6.90 1.57 11.63
C GLU A 94 -7.50 0.53 10.67
N ALA A 95 -8.83 0.53 10.50
CA ALA A 95 -9.51 -0.38 9.57
C ALA A 95 -9.03 -0.22 8.12
N LEU A 96 -8.71 1.01 7.70
CA LEU A 96 -8.16 1.28 6.38
C LEU A 96 -6.73 0.76 6.26
N ALA A 97 -5.88 0.99 7.26
CA ALA A 97 -4.51 0.46 7.27
C ALA A 97 -4.51 -1.08 7.18
N ARG A 98 -5.39 -1.75 7.96
CA ARG A 98 -5.59 -3.20 7.86
C ARG A 98 -6.03 -3.62 6.46
N ALA A 99 -7.01 -2.93 5.89
CA ALA A 99 -7.53 -3.25 4.56
C ALA A 99 -6.47 -3.07 3.46
N ILE A 100 -5.66 -2.02 3.54
CA ILE A 100 -4.54 -1.78 2.62
C ILE A 100 -3.53 -2.91 2.71
N ARG A 101 -3.19 -3.38 3.92
CA ARG A 101 -2.19 -4.45 4.11
C ARG A 101 -2.63 -5.80 3.50
N ARG A 102 -3.94 -6.09 3.42
CA ARG A 102 -4.44 -7.35 2.84
C ARG A 102 -3.94 -7.59 1.43
N LYS A 103 -3.60 -8.84 1.09
CA LYS A 103 -2.99 -9.16 -0.21
C LYS A 103 -3.98 -9.10 -1.38
N ASN A 104 -5.29 -9.18 -1.09
CA ASN A 104 -6.36 -9.13 -2.08
C ASN A 104 -6.79 -7.70 -2.47
N ARG A 105 -6.19 -6.66 -1.89
CA ARG A 105 -6.42 -5.27 -2.29
C ARG A 105 -5.11 -4.67 -2.80
N THR A 106 -5.12 -4.05 -3.97
CA THR A 106 -3.91 -3.49 -4.60
C THR A 106 -4.16 -2.09 -5.13
N LEU A 107 -3.12 -1.25 -5.12
CA LEU A 107 -3.18 0.10 -5.70
C LEU A 107 -3.54 0.03 -7.19
N LYS A 108 -3.02 -0.96 -7.91
CA LYS A 108 -3.32 -1.16 -9.33
C LYS A 108 -4.82 -1.32 -9.59
N GLU A 109 -5.48 -2.19 -8.83
CA GLU A 109 -6.93 -2.39 -8.97
C GLU A 109 -7.73 -1.18 -8.49
N CYS A 110 -7.28 -0.50 -7.42
CA CYS A 110 -7.84 0.77 -6.97
C CYS A 110 -7.86 1.80 -8.11
N LEU A 111 -6.72 2.00 -8.77
CA LEU A 111 -6.57 2.94 -9.88
C LEU A 111 -7.39 2.53 -11.10
N GLN A 112 -7.44 1.23 -11.42
CA GLN A 112 -8.30 0.72 -12.49
C GLN A 112 -9.79 0.98 -12.22
N ASN A 113 -10.24 0.85 -10.98
CA ASN A 113 -11.63 1.16 -10.61
C ASN A 113 -11.95 2.64 -10.77
N ILE A 114 -11.04 3.52 -10.34
CA ILE A 114 -11.17 4.97 -10.53
C ILE A 114 -11.19 5.31 -12.03
N ARG A 115 -10.30 4.70 -12.82
CA ARG A 115 -10.23 4.90 -14.28
C ARG A 115 -11.51 4.47 -14.98
N LYS A 116 -12.08 3.31 -14.63
CA LYS A 116 -13.35 2.84 -15.19
C LYS A 116 -14.50 3.82 -14.91
N GLU A 117 -14.49 4.48 -13.75
CA GLU A 117 -15.48 5.51 -13.43
C GLU A 117 -15.23 6.81 -14.21
N ALA A 118 -13.97 7.20 -14.37
CA ALA A 118 -13.57 8.33 -15.21
C ALA A 118 -14.02 8.15 -16.66
N GLU A 119 -13.86 6.95 -17.22
CA GLU A 119 -14.23 6.60 -18.59
C GLU A 119 -15.72 6.79 -18.87
N LYS A 120 -16.60 6.49 -17.90
CA LYS A 120 -18.06 6.70 -18.01
C LYS A 120 -18.43 8.18 -18.12
N ARG A 121 -17.52 9.08 -17.70
CA ARG A 121 -17.76 10.53 -17.61
C ARG A 121 -17.05 11.32 -18.71
N ILE A 122 -16.38 10.63 -19.64
CA ILE A 122 -15.74 11.27 -20.80
C ILE A 122 -16.79 12.04 -21.58
N LYS A 123 -16.51 13.32 -21.82
CA LYS A 123 -17.28 14.21 -22.70
C LYS A 123 -16.35 14.80 -23.75
N GLU A 124 -16.87 15.04 -24.95
CA GLU A 124 -16.14 15.79 -25.97
C GLU A 124 -16.48 17.28 -25.86
N ARG A 125 -15.46 18.13 -25.83
CA ARG A 125 -15.59 19.59 -25.91
C ARG A 125 -14.57 20.12 -26.91
N ASN A 126 -15.04 20.74 -27.98
CA ASN A 126 -14.21 21.34 -29.04
C ASN A 126 -13.17 20.35 -29.62
N GLY A 127 -13.53 19.08 -29.80
CA GLY A 127 -12.62 18.04 -30.30
C GLY A 127 -11.65 17.45 -29.27
N THR A 128 -11.72 17.90 -28.01
CA THR A 128 -10.91 17.37 -26.90
C THR A 128 -11.78 16.54 -25.97
N GLN A 129 -11.33 15.33 -25.63
CA GLN A 129 -11.94 14.52 -24.57
C GLN A 129 -11.58 15.10 -23.21
N VAL A 130 -12.60 15.37 -22.40
CA VAL A 130 -12.46 15.88 -21.04
C VAL A 130 -13.20 14.99 -20.06
N VAL A 131 -12.60 14.79 -18.89
CA VAL A 131 -13.22 14.17 -17.72
C VAL A 131 -13.24 15.20 -16.60
N GLN A 132 -14.36 15.31 -15.89
CA GLN A 132 -14.46 16.13 -14.69
C GLN A 132 -14.74 15.21 -13.51
N MET A 133 -13.74 15.07 -12.64
CA MET A 133 -13.83 14.38 -11.36
C MET A 133 -13.08 15.24 -10.33
N PRO A 134 -13.75 15.74 -9.28
CA PRO A 134 -13.08 16.45 -8.18
C PRO A 134 -12.12 15.52 -7.43
N ASP A 135 -10.98 16.05 -6.99
CA ASP A 135 -9.97 15.27 -6.26
C ASP A 135 -10.54 14.55 -5.02
N LEU A 136 -11.43 15.23 -4.28
CA LEU A 136 -12.10 14.63 -3.11
C LEU A 136 -12.93 13.39 -3.49
N GLU A 137 -13.57 13.39 -4.67
CA GLU A 137 -14.32 12.23 -5.14
C GLU A 137 -13.36 11.08 -5.48
N VAL A 138 -12.25 11.36 -6.16
CA VAL A 138 -11.19 10.38 -6.46
C VAL A 138 -10.62 9.77 -5.18
N PHE A 139 -10.35 10.59 -4.17
CA PHE A 139 -9.85 10.14 -2.88
C PHE A 139 -10.87 9.30 -2.11
N SER A 140 -12.15 9.69 -2.10
CA SER A 140 -13.22 8.89 -1.51
C SER A 140 -13.36 7.54 -2.20
N MET A 141 -13.34 7.50 -3.52
CA MET A 141 -13.36 6.24 -4.27
C MET A 141 -12.19 5.31 -3.93
N ALA A 142 -10.99 5.87 -3.74
CA ALA A 142 -9.83 5.09 -3.34
C ALA A 142 -10.01 4.48 -1.94
N GLU A 143 -10.49 5.27 -0.98
CA GLU A 143 -10.75 4.79 0.38
C GLU A 143 -11.86 3.72 0.39
N GLU A 144 -12.94 3.93 -0.37
CA GLU A 144 -14.04 2.98 -0.53
C GLU A 144 -13.57 1.64 -1.10
N TYR A 145 -12.72 1.65 -2.14
CA TYR A 145 -12.17 0.41 -2.72
C TYR A 145 -11.48 -0.48 -1.66
N TYR A 146 -10.68 0.11 -0.76
CA TYR A 146 -10.03 -0.67 0.28
C TYR A 146 -11.01 -1.12 1.37
N LEU A 147 -11.97 -0.27 1.76
CA LEU A 147 -12.91 -0.56 2.84
C LEU A 147 -14.10 -1.44 2.44
N GLU A 148 -14.34 -1.65 1.14
CA GLU A 148 -15.36 -2.57 0.66
C GLU A 148 -15.14 -3.97 1.25
N VAL A 149 -16.15 -4.46 1.97
CA VAL A 149 -16.16 -5.85 2.46
C VAL A 149 -16.49 -6.74 1.26
N GLU A 150 -15.58 -7.63 0.89
CA GLU A 150 -15.91 -8.70 -0.06
C GLU A 150 -17.11 -9.49 0.49
N LYS A 151 -18.17 -9.61 -0.31
CA LYS A 151 -19.40 -10.34 0.05
C LYS A 151 -19.20 -11.84 0.06
#